data_AF-X1CR58-F1
#
_entry.id   AF-X1CR58-F1
#
_cell.length_a   1.000
_cell.length_b   1.000
_cell.length_c   1.000
_cell.angle_alpha   90.00
_cell.angle_beta   90.00
_cell.angle_gamma   90.00
#
_symmetry.space_group_name_H-M   'P 1'
#
loop_
_entity.id
_entity.type
_entity.pdbx_description
1 polymer ?
#
loop_
_entity_poly.entity_id
_entity_poly.type
_entity_poly.pdbx_seq_one_letter_code
_entity_poly.pdbx_strand_id
1 'polypeptide(L)'
;MLSANQLRRWFEYHCYEGEDSSDAELWHHTHQQVTILKQLEDVEPIGDGEPIKLYRVKFNDGFEYDVFEDELMDSPREFYRPDYAKEVRV
;
A
#
# COMPACT_ATOMS: atom_id res chain seq x y z
N MET A 1 8.68 20.62 -19.83
CA MET A 1 7.77 19.97 -18.87
C MET A 1 8.50 18.77 -18.34
N LEU A 2 8.95 18.82 -17.08
CA LEU A 2 9.57 17.66 -16.45
C LEU A 2 8.47 16.63 -16.26
N SER A 3 8.60 15.49 -16.94
CA SER A 3 7.83 14.28 -16.64
C SER A 3 7.96 14.05 -15.14
N ALA A 4 6.86 14.05 -14.40
CA ALA A 4 6.86 13.63 -13.01
C ALA A 4 7.56 12.28 -12.98
N ASN A 5 8.73 12.21 -12.35
CA ASN A 5 9.40 10.96 -12.08
C ASN A 5 8.45 10.25 -11.12
N GLN A 6 7.55 9.44 -11.67
CA GLN A 6 6.52 8.73 -10.91
C GLN A 6 7.27 7.84 -9.92
N LEU A 7 7.28 8.25 -8.66
CA LEU A 7 7.96 7.53 -7.57
C LEU A 7 7.30 6.17 -7.47
N ARG A 8 8.07 5.13 -7.81
CA ARG A 8 7.66 3.74 -7.68
C ARG A 8 8.10 3.22 -6.32
N ARG A 9 7.19 2.53 -5.64
CA ARG A 9 7.41 1.86 -4.37
C ARG A 9 6.86 0.45 -4.43
N TRP A 10 7.24 -0.39 -3.47
CA TRP A 10 6.60 -1.67 -3.23
C TRP A 10 5.52 -1.47 -2.17
N PHE A 11 4.35 -2.05 -2.37
CA PHE A 11 3.26 -2.01 -1.42
C PHE A 11 3.28 -3.26 -0.54
N GLU A 12 3.08 -3.11 0.77
CA GLU A 12 2.80 -4.22 1.69
C GLU A 12 1.58 -3.86 2.55
N TYR A 13 0.65 -4.79 2.71
CA TYR A 13 -0.62 -4.55 3.42
C TYR A 13 -0.44 -4.96 4.87
N HIS A 14 -0.74 -4.07 5.83
CA HIS A 14 -0.48 -4.32 7.24
C HIS A 14 -1.74 -4.44 8.11
N CYS A 15 -2.91 -4.22 7.53
CA CYS A 15 -4.21 -4.30 8.20
C CYS A 15 -4.71 -5.76 8.33
N TYR A 16 -5.99 -5.94 8.72
CA TYR A 16 -6.57 -7.26 8.93
C TYR A 16 -6.76 -8.03 7.61
N GLU A 17 -6.06 -9.16 7.49
CA GLU A 17 -6.00 -10.04 6.32
C GLU A 17 -7.18 -11.05 6.30
N GLY A 18 -8.37 -10.56 5.96
CA GLY A 18 -9.58 -11.39 5.84
C GLY A 18 -10.42 -11.01 4.62
N GLU A 19 -11.01 -12.01 3.96
CA GLU A 19 -11.92 -11.80 2.81
C GLU A 19 -13.22 -11.06 3.21
N ASP A 20 -13.51 -10.99 4.50
CA ASP A 20 -14.60 -10.21 5.08
C ASP A 20 -14.22 -8.74 5.37
N SER A 21 -12.95 -8.37 5.14
CA SER A 21 -12.48 -6.99 5.25
C SER A 21 -13.00 -6.12 4.11
N SER A 22 -13.29 -4.84 4.41
CA SER A 22 -13.54 -3.82 3.38
C SER A 22 -12.35 -3.62 2.45
N ASP A 23 -11.15 -3.96 2.92
CA ASP A 23 -9.88 -3.76 2.22
C ASP A 23 -9.31 -5.07 1.69
N ALA A 24 -10.11 -6.14 1.61
CA ALA A 24 -9.68 -7.45 1.10
C ALA A 24 -9.06 -7.34 -0.30
N GLU A 25 -9.64 -6.50 -1.18
CA GLU A 25 -9.08 -6.26 -2.52
C GLU A 25 -7.69 -5.60 -2.43
N LEU A 26 -7.47 -4.67 -1.52
CA LEU A 26 -6.14 -4.06 -1.32
C LEU A 26 -5.13 -5.10 -0.83
N TRP A 27 -5.52 -5.97 0.10
CA TRP A 27 -4.68 -7.07 0.58
C TRP A 27 -4.23 -8.01 -0.56
N HIS A 28 -5.10 -8.29 -1.54
CA HIS A 28 -4.75 -9.11 -2.71
C HIS A 28 -3.65 -8.47 -3.57
N HIS A 29 -3.37 -7.19 -3.38
CA HIS A 29 -2.32 -6.45 -4.07
C HIS A 29 -1.02 -6.31 -3.28
N THR A 30 -0.91 -6.96 -2.11
CA THR A 30 0.32 -6.94 -1.32
C THR A 30 1.53 -7.43 -2.12
N HIS A 31 2.70 -6.87 -1.83
CA HIS A 31 3.98 -7.10 -2.50
C HIS A 31 4.04 -6.74 -4.00
N GLN A 32 3.10 -5.93 -4.48
CA GLN A 32 3.14 -5.40 -5.84
C GLN A 32 3.79 -4.00 -5.90
N GLN A 33 4.31 -3.64 -7.08
CA GLN A 33 4.78 -2.28 -7.30
C GLN A 33 3.61 -1.33 -7.52
N VAL A 34 3.71 -0.16 -6.91
CA VAL A 34 2.76 0.94 -7.08
C VAL A 34 3.45 2.20 -7.56
N THR A 35 2.67 3.05 -8.21
CA THR A 35 3.04 4.41 -8.55
C THR A 35 2.36 5.38 -7.59
N ILE A 36 3.14 6.23 -6.91
CA ILE A 36 2.59 7.33 -6.11
C ILE A 36 2.01 8.39 -7.05
N LEU A 37 0.71 8.66 -6.92
CA LEU A 37 0.03 9.69 -7.70
C LEU A 37 0.09 11.06 -7.01
N LYS A 38 -0.18 11.09 -5.70
CA LYS A 38 -0.12 12.30 -4.86
C LYS A 38 -0.09 11.94 -3.37
N GLN A 39 0.48 12.83 -2.56
CA GLN A 39 0.25 12.85 -1.13
C GLN A 39 -1.14 13.46 -0.85
N LEU A 40 -1.85 12.90 0.12
CA LEU A 40 -3.12 13.39 0.64
C LEU A 40 -2.89 14.19 1.94
N GLU A 41 -3.96 14.58 2.62
CA GLU A 41 -3.84 15.18 3.95
C GLU A 41 -3.26 14.16 4.94
N ASP A 42 -2.37 14.61 5.81
CA ASP A 42 -1.78 13.76 6.83
C ASP A 42 -2.88 13.32 7.82
N VAL A 43 -2.81 12.06 8.25
CA VAL A 43 -3.75 11.52 9.22
C VAL A 43 -3.21 11.79 10.60
N GLU A 44 -3.97 12.56 11.39
CA GLU A 44 -3.67 12.81 12.80
C GLU A 44 -3.62 11.48 13.56
N PRO A 45 -2.57 11.23 14.34
CA PRO A 45 -2.41 9.99 15.05
C PRO A 45 -3.42 9.90 16.19
N ILE A 46 -3.80 8.68 16.55
CA ILE A 46 -4.58 8.44 17.77
C ILE A 46 -3.61 8.51 18.96
N GLY A 47 -3.43 9.70 19.56
CA GLY A 47 -2.58 9.92 20.74
C GLY A 47 -1.44 10.92 20.49
N ASP A 48 -0.33 10.79 21.22
CA ASP A 48 0.83 11.69 21.14
C ASP A 48 1.82 11.32 20.01
N GLY A 49 1.32 10.74 18.91
CA GLY A 49 2.15 10.33 17.77
C GLY A 49 2.52 11.49 16.84
N GLU A 50 3.37 11.20 15.85
CA GLU A 50 3.55 12.07 14.68
C GLU A 50 2.46 11.77 13.64
N PRO A 51 2.00 12.76 12.85
CA PRO A 51 1.08 12.53 11.74
C PRO A 51 1.60 11.48 10.76
N ILE A 52 0.72 10.58 10.34
CA ILE A 52 1.05 9.53 9.38
C ILE A 52 0.67 10.03 7.99
N LYS A 53 1.62 10.05 7.06
CA LYS A 53 1.34 10.50 5.69
C LYS A 53 0.50 9.47 4.95
N LEU A 54 -0.47 9.95 4.20
CA LEU A 54 -1.34 9.15 3.35
C LEU A 54 -1.05 9.47 1.87
N TYR A 55 -0.99 8.44 1.04
CA TYR A 55 -0.70 8.57 -0.39
C TYR A 55 -1.78 7.90 -1.22
N ARG A 56 -2.23 8.59 -2.27
CA ARG A 56 -3.00 7.95 -3.35
C ARG A 56 -2.02 7.27 -4.28
N VAL A 57 -2.17 5.96 -4.46
CA VAL A 57 -1.31 5.13 -5.32
C VAL A 57 -2.09 4.46 -6.44
N LYS A 58 -1.36 3.96 -7.43
CA LYS A 58 -1.88 3.19 -8.55
C LYS A 58 -1.08 1.92 -8.79
N PHE A 59 -1.78 0.79 -8.84
CA PHE A 59 -1.24 -0.52 -9.21
C PHE A 59 -1.15 -0.67 -10.73
N ASN A 60 -0.41 -1.69 -11.18
CA ASN A 60 -0.15 -1.92 -12.61
C ASN A 60 -1.40 -2.30 -13.40
N ASP A 61 -2.41 -2.87 -12.76
CA ASP A 61 -3.70 -3.22 -13.35
C ASP A 61 -4.68 -2.03 -13.42
N GLY A 62 -4.30 -0.91 -12.82
CA GLY A 62 -5.09 0.32 -12.79
C GLY A 62 -5.87 0.52 -11.49
N PHE A 63 -5.83 -0.41 -10.53
CA PHE A 63 -6.42 -0.23 -9.21
C PHE A 63 -5.79 0.97 -8.50
N GLU A 64 -6.60 1.80 -7.86
CA GLU A 64 -6.15 3.00 -7.15
C GLU A 64 -6.70 2.99 -5.73
N TYR A 65 -5.83 3.26 -4.75
CA TYR A 65 -6.20 3.24 -3.34
C TYR A 65 -5.38 4.23 -2.53
N ASP A 66 -5.84 4.52 -1.32
CA ASP A 66 -5.12 5.35 -0.36
C ASP A 66 -4.37 4.42 0.60
N VAL A 67 -3.06 4.62 0.74
CA VAL A 67 -2.17 3.77 1.54
C VAL A 67 -1.30 4.63 2.44
N PHE A 68 -0.92 4.09 3.59
CA PHE A 68 -0.08 4.79 4.55
C PHE A 68 1.41 4.74 4.15
N GLU A 69 2.21 5.69 4.64
CA GLU A 69 3.65 5.75 4.37
C GLU A 69 4.40 4.46 4.76
N ASP A 70 3.99 3.82 5.86
CA ASP A 70 4.57 2.57 6.36
C ASP A 70 4.17 1.33 5.54
N GLU A 71 3.19 1.46 4.64
CA GLU A 71 2.83 0.42 3.66
C GLU A 71 3.65 0.54 2.35
N LEU A 72 4.55 1.52 2.24
CA LEU A 72 5.33 1.83 1.04
C LEU A 72 6.83 1.59 1.23
N MET A 73 7.31 0.44 0.74
CA MET A 73 8.70 0.00 0.84
C MET A 73 9.57 0.45 -0.33
N ASP A 74 10.86 0.65 -0.07
CA ASP A 74 11.86 0.91 -1.11
C ASP A 74 12.27 -0.36 -1.84
N SER A 75 12.21 -1.51 -1.15
CA SER A 75 12.60 -2.80 -1.71
C SER A 75 11.79 -3.97 -1.14
N PRO A 76 11.69 -5.11 -1.87
CA PRO A 76 11.06 -6.33 -1.35
C PRO A 76 11.75 -6.94 -0.14
N ARG A 77 12.95 -6.46 0.24
CA ARG A 77 13.68 -6.95 1.41
C ARG A 77 13.14 -6.37 2.72
N GLU A 78 12.31 -5.33 2.63
CA GLU A 78 11.67 -4.67 3.76
C GLU A 78 10.33 -5.29 4.12
N PHE A 79 9.83 -6.24 3.31
CA PHE A 79 8.59 -6.95 3.59
C PHE A 79 8.65 -7.68 4.94
N TYR A 80 7.62 -7.45 5.75
CA TYR A 80 7.43 -8.02 7.07
C TYR A 80 6.39 -9.17 7.07
N ARG A 81 5.42 -9.13 6.15
CA ARG A 81 4.32 -10.08 6.01
C ARG A 81 4.62 -11.13 4.93
N PRO A 82 3.98 -12.31 4.98
CA PRO A 82 4.06 -13.27 3.88
C PRO A 82 3.32 -12.77 2.64
N ASP A 83 3.68 -13.27 1.45
CA ASP A 83 2.89 -13.07 0.22
C ASP A 83 1.45 -13.52 0.42
N TYR A 84 0.50 -12.87 -0.28
CA TYR A 84 -0.87 -13.37 -0.37
C TYR A 84 -0.86 -14.79 -0.96
N ALA A 85 -1.06 -15.78 -0.10
CA ALA A 85 -1.21 -17.15 -0.51
C ALA A 85 -2.61 -17.29 -1.12
N LYS A 86 -2.70 -17.21 -2.46
CA LYS A 86 -3.87 -17.74 -3.17
C LYS A 86 -4.02 -19.18 -2.73
N GLU A 87 -5.02 -19.48 -1.89
CA GLU A 87 -5.25 -20.83 -1.43
C GLU A 87 -5.23 -21.77 -2.64
N VAL A 88 -4.31 -22.75 -2.60
CA VAL A 88 -4.35 -23.88 -3.50
C VAL A 88 -5.65 -24.61 -3.15
N ARG A 89 -6.69 -24.36 -3.95
CA ARG A 89 -7.90 -25.16 -3.91
C ARG A 89 -7.49 -26.60 -4.18
N VAL A 90 -7.49 -27.43 -3.13
CA VAL A 90 -7.35 -28.89 -3.21
C VAL A 90 -8.68 -29.50 -3.60
#